data_AF-A0A951KVP6-F1
#
_entry.id   AF-A0A951KVP6-F1
#
_cell.length_a   1.000
_cell.length_b   1.000
_cell.length_c   1.000
_cell.angle_alpha   90.00
_cell.angle_beta   90.00
_cell.angle_gamma   90.00
#
_symmetry.space_group_name_H-M   'P 1'
#
loop_
_entity.id
_entity.type
_entity.pdbx_description
1 polymer ?
#
loop_
_entity_poly.entity_id
_entity_poly.type
_entity_poly.pdbx_seq_one_letter_code
_entity_poly.pdbx_strand_id
1 'polypeptide(L)'
;MADVTSPRSDPASPADAADLGVLEAVSLLRSGRLSATELTDSCLRRIEERNGGAPTLDGAPDAINAWVRLYPDTAREQAAAADERRAREGDVAPLLCGVPIGLKDLYAVAGLPLTASSRVLDSERLAAADSPAWAALRGEGVVLLGHTHAHEFAAGGTTDQVGNPHALDRIAGGSSGGSAAALAARMTPASLGSDTCGSLRIPSACCGTCAIKPTHGRISLQGIVPLAPSLD
;
A
#
# COMPACT_ATOMS: atom_id res chain seq x y z
N MET A 1 -11.92 42.62 20.68
CA MET A 1 -11.49 41.33 21.26
C MET A 1 -12.67 40.38 21.15
N ALA A 2 -12.68 39.55 20.12
CA ALA A 2 -13.66 38.47 19.99
C ALA A 2 -12.96 37.17 20.39
N ASP A 3 -13.50 36.55 21.42
CA ASP A 3 -13.06 35.29 21.99
C ASP A 3 -13.38 34.16 21.01
N VAL A 4 -12.34 33.54 20.43
CA VAL A 4 -12.44 32.39 19.53
C VAL A 4 -11.82 31.19 20.25
N THR A 5 -12.52 30.69 21.24
CA THR A 5 -12.28 29.34 21.77
C THR A 5 -13.59 28.57 21.80
N SER A 6 -14.08 28.18 20.61
CA SER A 6 -14.94 27.00 20.54
C SER A 6 -14.04 25.77 20.53
N PRO A 7 -14.25 24.79 21.44
CA PRO A 7 -13.55 23.51 21.33
C PRO A 7 -13.92 22.88 19.98
N ARG A 8 -12.91 22.52 19.17
CA ARG A 8 -13.13 21.63 18.04
C ARG A 8 -13.66 20.33 18.62
N SER A 9 -14.88 19.96 18.26
CA SER A 9 -15.41 18.62 18.55
C SER A 9 -14.40 17.60 18.05
N ASP A 10 -13.99 16.67 18.91
CA ASP A 10 -13.23 15.51 18.48
C ASP A 10 -13.96 14.87 17.30
N PRO A 11 -13.32 14.70 16.13
CA PRO A 11 -13.92 13.88 15.09
C PRO A 11 -14.17 12.51 15.73
N ALA A 12 -15.42 12.06 15.68
CA ALA A 12 -15.80 10.75 16.17
C ALA A 12 -14.77 9.74 15.65
N SER A 13 -14.16 8.96 16.54
CA SER A 13 -13.25 7.89 16.12
C SER A 13 -13.96 7.07 15.04
N PRO A 14 -13.31 6.81 13.90
CA PRO A 14 -13.98 6.13 12.80
C PRO A 14 -14.52 4.79 13.28
N ALA A 15 -15.68 4.40 12.73
CA ALA A 15 -16.31 3.13 13.07
C ALA A 15 -15.42 1.92 12.73
N ASP A 16 -14.50 2.08 11.77
CA ASP A 16 -13.55 1.07 11.32
C ASP A 16 -12.14 1.67 11.11
N ALA A 17 -11.10 1.01 11.63
CA ALA A 17 -9.73 1.53 11.58
C ALA A 17 -9.18 1.66 10.14
N ALA A 18 -9.67 0.85 9.20
CA ALA A 18 -9.31 0.93 7.78
C ALA A 18 -9.81 2.22 7.10
N ASP A 19 -10.71 2.98 7.74
CA ASP A 19 -11.14 4.28 7.22
C ASP A 19 -10.16 5.43 7.51
N LEU A 20 -9.15 5.19 8.34
CA LEU A 20 -8.15 6.18 8.72
C LEU A 20 -7.20 6.50 7.56
N GLY A 21 -6.91 7.78 7.36
CA GLY A 21 -5.74 8.18 6.59
C GLY A 21 -4.44 7.87 7.35
N VAL A 22 -3.30 7.82 6.66
CA VAL A 22 -2.00 7.49 7.27
C VAL A 22 -1.63 8.39 8.46
N LEU A 23 -1.95 9.68 8.40
CA LEU A 23 -1.65 10.62 9.50
C LEU A 23 -2.50 10.35 10.74
N GLU A 24 -3.77 10.01 10.56
CA GLU A 24 -4.70 9.71 11.66
C GLU A 24 -4.34 8.36 12.29
N ALA A 25 -4.02 7.36 11.46
CA ALA A 25 -3.52 6.06 11.90
C ALA A 25 -2.25 6.21 12.75
N VAL A 26 -1.25 6.97 12.28
CA VAL A 26 -0.02 7.25 13.04
C VAL A 26 -0.32 7.95 14.37
N SER A 27 -1.23 8.93 14.38
CA SER A 27 -1.62 9.63 15.61
C SER A 27 -2.26 8.68 16.63
N LEU A 28 -3.19 7.82 16.19
CA LEU A 28 -3.89 6.89 17.07
C LEU A 28 -2.97 5.77 17.56
N LEU A 29 -2.11 5.24 16.68
CA LEU A 29 -1.03 4.34 17.06
C LEU A 29 -0.21 4.98 18.17
N ARG A 30 0.46 6.12 17.92
CA ARG A 30 1.31 6.80 18.93
C ARG A 30 0.62 7.03 20.28
N SER A 31 -0.67 7.39 20.27
CA SER A 31 -1.43 7.61 21.51
C SER A 31 -1.82 6.33 22.27
N GLY A 32 -1.62 5.16 21.68
CA GLY A 32 -2.04 3.86 22.24
C GLY A 32 -3.55 3.59 22.13
N ARG A 33 -4.29 4.43 21.40
CA ARG A 33 -5.74 4.28 21.16
C ARG A 33 -6.06 3.27 20.05
N LEU A 34 -5.05 2.83 19.31
CA LEU A 34 -5.11 1.82 18.27
C LEU A 34 -3.81 1.02 18.31
N SER A 35 -3.91 -0.30 18.19
CA SER A 35 -2.76 -1.18 17.98
C SER A 35 -2.48 -1.39 16.50
N ALA A 36 -1.23 -1.74 16.16
CA ALA A 36 -0.85 -2.13 14.81
C ALA A 36 -1.60 -3.38 14.37
N THR A 37 -1.84 -4.31 15.31
CA THR A 37 -2.62 -5.52 15.09
C THR A 37 -4.07 -5.19 14.68
N GLU A 38 -4.76 -4.34 15.45
CA GLU A 38 -6.13 -3.91 15.13
C GLU A 38 -6.23 -3.21 13.77
N LEU A 39 -5.28 -2.32 13.47
CA LEU A 39 -5.24 -1.62 12.19
C LEU A 39 -5.00 -2.58 11.02
N THR A 40 -4.07 -3.52 11.19
CA THR A 40 -3.73 -4.52 10.17
C THR A 40 -4.88 -5.48 9.91
N ASP A 41 -5.51 -6.01 10.95
CA ASP A 41 -6.67 -6.90 10.81
C ASP A 41 -7.87 -6.17 10.20
N SER A 42 -8.08 -4.91 10.55
CA SER A 42 -9.09 -4.06 9.91
C SER A 42 -8.82 -3.87 8.41
N CYS A 43 -7.57 -3.62 8.02
CA CYS A 43 -7.18 -3.53 6.61
C CYS A 43 -7.40 -4.86 5.86
N LEU A 44 -6.99 -5.99 6.45
CA LEU A 44 -7.18 -7.33 5.87
C LEU A 44 -8.67 -7.67 5.67
N ARG A 45 -9.51 -7.41 6.68
CA ARG A 45 -10.97 -7.56 6.55
C ARG A 45 -11.54 -6.66 5.46
N ARG A 46 -11.07 -5.41 5.36
CA ARG A 46 -11.50 -4.48 4.32
C ARG A 46 -11.12 -4.96 2.92
N ILE A 47 -9.98 -5.62 2.77
CA ILE A 47 -9.56 -6.27 1.52
C ILE A 47 -10.53 -7.40 1.18
N GLU A 48 -10.84 -8.29 2.12
CA GLU A 48 -11.81 -9.37 1.92
C GLU A 48 -13.18 -8.85 1.48
N GLU A 49 -13.66 -7.77 2.10
CA GLU A 49 -14.96 -7.15 1.81
C GLU A 49 -15.03 -6.47 0.43
N ARG A 50 -13.91 -5.89 -0.05
CA ARG A 50 -13.95 -4.95 -1.19
C ARG A 50 -13.17 -5.39 -2.42
N ASN A 51 -12.25 -6.34 -2.32
CA ASN A 51 -11.39 -6.70 -3.45
C ASN A 51 -12.18 -7.35 -4.60
N GLY A 52 -13.37 -7.90 -4.32
CA GLY A 52 -14.20 -8.61 -5.30
C GLY A 52 -13.79 -10.06 -5.50
N GLY A 53 -13.16 -10.67 -4.49
CA GLY A 53 -12.65 -12.04 -4.52
C GLY A 53 -11.21 -12.14 -4.04
N ALA A 54 -10.67 -13.37 -4.04
CA ALA A 54 -9.25 -13.60 -3.78
C ALA A 54 -8.40 -12.93 -4.89
N PRO A 55 -7.17 -12.47 -4.57
CA PRO A 55 -6.23 -11.97 -5.57
C PRO A 55 -6.06 -12.93 -6.75
N THR A 56 -6.20 -12.44 -7.99
CA THR A 56 -5.93 -13.22 -9.21
C THR A 56 -5.07 -12.42 -10.18
N LEU A 57 -4.18 -13.09 -10.92
CA LEU A 57 -3.37 -12.44 -11.96
C LEU A 57 -4.18 -12.00 -13.19
N ASP A 58 -5.36 -12.57 -13.39
CA ASP A 58 -6.19 -12.29 -14.58
C ASP A 58 -7.26 -11.22 -14.30
N GLY A 59 -7.48 -10.84 -13.04
CA GLY A 59 -8.63 -10.04 -12.64
C GLY A 59 -9.95 -10.82 -12.71
N ALA A 60 -11.05 -10.09 -12.52
CA ALA A 60 -12.39 -10.60 -12.72
C ALA A 60 -13.31 -9.43 -13.13
N PRO A 61 -14.34 -9.68 -13.96
CA PRO A 61 -15.42 -8.73 -14.13
C PRO A 61 -16.02 -8.36 -12.78
N ASP A 62 -16.37 -7.08 -12.60
CA ASP A 62 -16.99 -6.57 -11.36
C ASP A 62 -16.15 -6.74 -10.08
N ALA A 63 -14.82 -6.84 -10.22
CA ALA A 63 -13.89 -6.85 -9.09
C ALA A 63 -12.91 -5.68 -9.14
N ILE A 64 -12.49 -5.21 -7.96
CA ILE A 64 -11.39 -4.25 -7.86
C ILE A 64 -10.07 -4.96 -8.18
N ASN A 65 -9.86 -6.16 -7.61
CA ASN A 65 -8.65 -6.97 -7.76
C ASN A 65 -7.34 -6.17 -7.65
N ALA A 66 -7.21 -5.36 -6.59
CA ALA A 66 -6.07 -4.46 -6.42
C ALA A 66 -4.74 -5.17 -6.15
N TRP A 67 -4.79 -6.44 -5.73
CA TRP A 67 -3.66 -7.21 -5.20
C TRP A 67 -3.31 -8.35 -6.13
N VAL A 68 -2.01 -8.56 -6.37
CA VAL A 68 -1.48 -9.79 -6.97
C VAL A 68 -1.49 -10.90 -5.91
N ARG A 69 -1.08 -10.53 -4.68
CA ARG A 69 -0.98 -11.46 -3.55
C ARG A 69 -0.96 -10.72 -2.22
N LEU A 70 -1.41 -11.41 -1.19
CA LEU A 70 -1.45 -10.93 0.20
C LEU A 70 -0.56 -11.81 1.08
N TYR A 71 -0.13 -11.27 2.21
CA TYR A 71 0.67 -11.97 3.21
C TYR A 71 0.07 -11.86 4.62
N PRO A 72 -1.15 -12.38 4.88
CA PRO A 72 -1.85 -12.13 6.14
C PRO A 72 -1.07 -12.55 7.40
N ASP A 73 -0.42 -13.72 7.35
CA ASP A 73 0.35 -14.23 8.49
C ASP A 73 1.57 -13.36 8.76
N THR A 74 2.36 -13.04 7.73
CA THR A 74 3.48 -12.10 7.83
C THR A 74 3.03 -10.72 8.31
N ALA A 75 1.89 -10.22 7.83
CA ALA A 75 1.36 -8.93 8.23
C ALA A 75 1.02 -8.91 9.72
N ARG A 76 0.35 -9.96 10.23
CA ARG A 76 0.02 -10.09 11.65
C ARG A 76 1.25 -10.25 12.54
N GLU A 77 2.23 -11.03 12.10
CA GLU A 77 3.52 -11.17 12.81
C GLU A 77 4.25 -9.82 12.90
N GLN A 78 4.32 -9.08 11.79
CA GLN A 78 4.94 -7.75 11.76
C GLN A 78 4.17 -6.73 12.61
N ALA A 79 2.83 -6.80 12.61
CA ALA A 79 1.98 -5.93 13.42
C ALA A 79 2.19 -6.18 14.92
N ALA A 80 2.20 -7.45 15.35
CA ALA A 80 2.48 -7.82 16.73
C ALA A 80 3.89 -7.34 17.17
N ALA A 81 4.91 -7.54 16.33
CA ALA A 81 6.26 -7.05 16.60
C ALA A 81 6.33 -5.52 16.68
N ALA A 82 5.52 -4.81 15.89
CA ALA A 82 5.42 -3.36 15.96
C ALA A 82 4.75 -2.89 17.25
N ASP A 83 3.69 -3.58 17.72
CA ASP A 83 3.05 -3.30 19.00
C ASP A 83 4.02 -3.50 20.18
N GLU A 84 4.78 -4.60 20.19
CA GLU A 84 5.84 -4.84 21.19
C GLU A 84 6.91 -3.76 21.16
N ARG A 85 7.37 -3.39 19.96
CA ARG A 85 8.39 -2.34 19.77
C ARG A 85 7.89 -1.01 20.31
N ARG A 86 6.66 -0.61 19.97
CA ARG A 86 6.05 0.64 20.44
C ARG A 86 5.84 0.66 21.95
N ALA A 87 5.44 -0.46 22.55
CA ALA A 87 5.31 -0.56 24.00
C ALA A 87 6.66 -0.41 24.71
N ARG A 88 7.73 -0.95 24.12
CA ARG A 88 9.11 -0.85 24.66
C ARG A 88 9.73 0.54 24.47
N GLU A 89 9.54 1.14 23.29
CA GLU A 89 10.22 2.37 22.88
C GLU A 89 9.40 3.64 23.21
N GLY A 90 8.10 3.53 23.45
CA GLY A 90 7.24 4.68 23.77
C GLY A 90 7.35 5.78 22.69
N ASP A 91 7.61 7.02 23.13
CA ASP A 91 7.67 8.19 22.25
C ASP A 91 8.84 8.19 21.24
N VAL A 92 9.87 7.36 21.47
CA VAL A 92 11.02 7.24 20.55
C VAL A 92 10.84 6.16 19.49
N ALA A 93 9.73 5.42 19.50
CA ALA A 93 9.41 4.49 18.43
C ALA A 93 9.31 5.22 17.07
N PRO A 94 9.73 4.59 15.96
CA PRO A 94 9.60 5.16 14.62
C PRO A 94 8.19 5.66 14.30
N LEU A 95 8.13 6.74 13.52
CA LEU A 95 6.84 7.40 13.20
C LEU A 95 5.87 6.46 12.47
N LEU A 96 6.38 5.58 11.61
CA LEU A 96 5.57 4.65 10.80
C LEU A 96 5.45 3.25 11.41
N CYS A 97 5.93 3.04 12.64
CA CYS A 97 5.90 1.74 13.28
C CYS A 97 4.46 1.23 13.41
N GLY A 98 4.15 0.08 12.78
CA GLY A 98 2.84 -0.55 12.80
C GLY A 98 1.88 -0.09 11.70
N VAL A 99 2.28 0.78 10.78
CA VAL A 99 1.44 1.20 9.65
C VAL A 99 1.44 0.10 8.57
N PRO A 100 0.28 -0.45 8.16
CA PRO A 100 0.21 -1.43 7.09
C PRO A 100 0.21 -0.77 5.71
N ILE A 101 0.98 -1.32 4.77
CA ILE A 101 1.12 -0.80 3.40
C ILE A 101 1.05 -1.91 2.34
N GLY A 102 0.67 -1.53 1.12
CA GLY A 102 0.87 -2.33 -0.08
C GLY A 102 2.10 -1.90 -0.88
N LEU A 103 2.80 -2.84 -1.50
CA LEU A 103 3.90 -2.55 -2.43
C LEU A 103 3.44 -2.91 -3.85
N LYS A 104 3.62 -2.05 -4.84
CA LYS A 104 3.47 -2.46 -6.25
C LYS A 104 4.33 -3.70 -6.51
N ASP A 105 3.85 -4.63 -7.33
CA ASP A 105 4.53 -5.89 -7.66
C ASP A 105 5.78 -5.70 -8.53
N LEU A 106 6.54 -4.63 -8.30
CA LEU A 106 7.87 -4.37 -8.84
C LEU A 106 8.91 -4.27 -7.72
N TYR A 107 8.49 -4.16 -6.45
CA TYR A 107 9.36 -3.99 -5.30
C TYR A 107 9.79 -5.35 -4.75
N ALA A 108 11.09 -5.64 -4.76
CA ALA A 108 11.62 -6.85 -4.15
C ALA A 108 11.43 -6.85 -2.62
N VAL A 109 10.98 -8.00 -2.11
CA VAL A 109 10.95 -8.35 -0.69
C VAL A 109 11.62 -9.71 -0.53
N ALA A 110 12.64 -9.80 0.31
CA ALA A 110 13.45 -11.00 0.47
C ALA A 110 12.57 -12.22 0.80
N GLY A 111 12.76 -13.31 0.06
CA GLY A 111 12.01 -14.56 0.24
C GLY A 111 10.58 -14.54 -0.30
N LEU A 112 10.12 -13.44 -0.92
CA LEU A 112 8.79 -13.36 -1.54
C LEU A 112 8.89 -13.30 -3.08
N PRO A 113 7.87 -13.81 -3.79
CA PRO A 113 7.75 -13.67 -5.25
C PRO A 113 7.69 -12.21 -5.70
N LEU A 114 8.29 -11.96 -6.87
CA LEU A 114 8.31 -10.66 -7.54
C LEU A 114 7.97 -10.88 -9.01
N THR A 115 6.73 -10.58 -9.41
CA THR A 115 6.22 -11.04 -10.73
C THR A 115 6.06 -9.92 -11.76
N ALA A 116 6.17 -8.65 -11.38
CA ALA A 116 5.84 -7.54 -12.28
C ALA A 116 4.42 -7.63 -12.87
N SER A 117 3.50 -8.26 -12.13
CA SER A 117 2.16 -8.66 -12.59
C SER A 117 2.18 -9.46 -13.90
N SER A 118 3.25 -10.25 -14.12
CA SER A 118 3.49 -11.04 -15.31
C SER A 118 3.57 -12.53 -14.98
N ARG A 119 2.83 -13.34 -15.75
CA ARG A 119 2.94 -14.81 -15.71
C ARG A 119 4.32 -15.31 -16.10
N VAL A 120 5.10 -14.53 -16.85
CA VAL A 120 6.48 -14.89 -17.23
C VAL A 120 7.38 -14.99 -16.00
N LEU A 121 7.10 -14.23 -14.95
CA LEU A 121 7.87 -14.21 -13.70
C LEU A 121 7.16 -14.91 -12.53
N ASP A 122 5.95 -15.43 -12.74
CA ASP A 122 5.16 -16.15 -11.74
C ASP A 122 5.73 -17.55 -11.38
N SER A 123 6.91 -17.89 -11.93
CA SER A 123 7.60 -19.15 -11.71
C SER A 123 8.36 -19.17 -10.37
N GLU A 124 7.68 -19.21 -9.22
CA GLU A 124 8.23 -19.39 -7.84
C GLU A 124 9.54 -18.64 -7.48
N ARG A 125 9.94 -17.62 -8.26
CA ARG A 125 11.25 -17.02 -8.15
C ARG A 125 11.20 -15.97 -7.05
N LEU A 126 11.77 -16.33 -5.92
CA LEU A 126 11.82 -15.48 -4.74
C LEU A 126 12.91 -14.42 -4.90
N ALA A 127 12.64 -13.19 -4.46
CA ALA A 127 13.67 -12.17 -4.42
C ALA A 127 14.73 -12.52 -3.37
N ALA A 128 16.01 -12.37 -3.74
CA ALA A 128 17.13 -12.72 -2.86
C ALA A 128 17.34 -11.70 -1.72
N ALA A 129 16.88 -10.46 -1.90
CA ALA A 129 17.04 -9.37 -0.95
C ALA A 129 15.88 -8.37 -1.06
N ASP A 130 15.67 -7.60 0.00
CA ASP A 130 14.77 -6.45 0.00
C ASP A 130 15.29 -5.38 -0.97
N SER A 131 14.37 -4.70 -1.67
CA SER A 131 14.68 -3.40 -2.26
C SER A 131 15.06 -2.41 -1.15
N PRO A 132 16.00 -1.45 -1.36
CA PRO A 132 16.35 -0.49 -0.31
C PRO A 132 15.18 0.36 0.18
N ALA A 133 14.20 0.63 -0.70
CA ALA A 133 12.97 1.32 -0.32
C ALA A 133 12.15 0.51 0.70
N TRP A 134 11.96 -0.79 0.45
CA TRP A 134 11.28 -1.67 1.41
C TRP A 134 12.12 -1.91 2.67
N ALA A 135 13.42 -2.14 2.54
CA ALA A 135 14.31 -2.36 3.69
C ALA A 135 14.27 -1.18 4.68
N ALA A 136 14.22 0.06 4.17
CA ALA A 136 14.07 1.25 5.01
C ALA A 136 12.74 1.24 5.77
N LEU A 137 11.62 0.99 5.09
CA LEU A 137 10.29 0.95 5.72
C LEU A 137 10.17 -0.20 6.72
N ARG A 138 10.67 -1.39 6.38
CA ARG A 138 10.73 -2.54 7.29
C ARG A 138 11.54 -2.24 8.54
N GLY A 139 12.65 -1.50 8.41
CA GLY A 139 13.46 -1.02 9.54
C GLY A 139 12.72 -0.09 10.49
N GLU A 140 11.76 0.69 9.98
CA GLU A 140 10.85 1.54 10.77
C GLU A 140 9.69 0.75 11.39
N GLY A 141 9.60 -0.57 11.17
CA GLY A 141 8.52 -1.42 11.68
C GLY A 141 7.21 -1.27 10.93
N VAL A 142 7.26 -0.88 9.65
CA VAL A 142 6.10 -0.86 8.75
C VAL A 142 5.66 -2.29 8.43
N VAL A 143 4.35 -2.50 8.30
CA VAL A 143 3.72 -3.81 8.06
C VAL A 143 3.43 -4.00 6.56
N LEU A 144 3.83 -5.13 5.99
CA LEU A 144 3.57 -5.48 4.59
C LEU A 144 2.27 -6.28 4.46
N LEU A 145 1.28 -5.72 3.78
CA LEU A 145 0.03 -6.43 3.48
C LEU A 145 0.15 -7.37 2.28
N GLY A 146 0.89 -6.98 1.25
CA GLY A 146 0.86 -7.68 -0.04
C GLY A 146 1.53 -6.92 -1.17
N HIS A 147 1.57 -7.57 -2.34
CA HIS A 147 1.92 -6.92 -3.60
C HIS A 147 0.66 -6.48 -4.35
N THR A 148 0.57 -5.19 -4.71
CA THR A 148 -0.50 -4.62 -5.52
C THR A 148 -0.20 -4.77 -7.01
N HIS A 149 -1.25 -4.90 -7.82
CA HIS A 149 -1.12 -5.01 -9.27
C HIS A 149 -0.40 -3.83 -9.91
N ALA A 150 0.38 -4.16 -10.94
CA ALA A 150 0.94 -3.25 -11.91
C ALA A 150 0.36 -3.55 -13.30
N HIS A 151 0.38 -2.59 -14.23
CA HIS A 151 0.46 -2.98 -15.64
C HIS A 151 1.68 -3.88 -15.79
N GLU A 152 1.56 -4.96 -16.56
CA GLU A 152 2.65 -5.91 -16.76
C GLU A 152 3.98 -5.19 -17.07
N PHE A 153 5.04 -5.46 -16.29
CA PHE A 153 6.34 -4.78 -16.40
C PHE A 153 6.32 -3.25 -16.31
N ALA A 154 5.29 -2.68 -15.67
CA ALA A 154 5.02 -1.25 -15.64
C ALA A 154 4.71 -0.61 -17.01
N ALA A 155 4.59 -1.41 -18.09
CA ALA A 155 4.67 -0.98 -19.47
C ALA A 155 3.32 -0.54 -20.08
N GLY A 156 2.53 0.25 -19.34
CA GLY A 156 1.26 0.77 -19.84
C GLY A 156 0.59 1.80 -18.94
N GLY A 157 -0.37 2.55 -19.50
CA GLY A 157 -1.13 3.61 -18.80
C GLY A 157 -2.43 3.14 -18.16
N THR A 158 -2.77 1.85 -18.29
CA THR A 158 -3.90 1.18 -17.64
C THR A 158 -3.38 0.07 -16.72
N THR A 159 -4.25 -0.62 -15.98
CA THR A 159 -3.90 -1.87 -15.30
C THR A 159 -5.13 -2.76 -15.45
N ASP A 160 -5.16 -3.56 -16.51
CA ASP A 160 -6.39 -4.16 -17.03
C ASP A 160 -6.99 -5.22 -16.09
N GLN A 161 -6.18 -5.76 -15.18
CA GLN A 161 -6.60 -6.66 -14.10
C GLN A 161 -7.36 -5.95 -12.98
N VAL A 162 -7.37 -4.60 -12.95
CA VAL A 162 -7.82 -3.78 -11.82
C VAL A 162 -8.98 -2.88 -12.21
N GLY A 163 -10.15 -3.12 -11.60
CA GLY A 163 -11.32 -2.26 -11.72
C GLY A 163 -11.19 -0.98 -10.88
N ASN A 164 -11.73 0.13 -11.37
CA ASN A 164 -11.75 1.39 -10.61
C ASN A 164 -12.78 1.31 -9.46
N PRO A 165 -12.41 1.58 -8.19
CA PRO A 165 -13.35 1.54 -7.07
C PRO A 165 -14.54 2.50 -7.18
N HIS A 166 -14.46 3.55 -8.01
CA HIS A 166 -15.58 4.47 -8.27
C HIS A 166 -16.56 3.95 -9.32
N ALA A 167 -16.11 3.06 -10.21
CA ALA A 167 -16.90 2.45 -11.28
C ALA A 167 -16.14 1.24 -11.85
N LEU A 168 -16.57 0.02 -11.53
CA LEU A 168 -15.84 -1.21 -11.85
C LEU A 168 -15.71 -1.49 -13.36
N ASP A 169 -16.54 -0.84 -14.19
CA ASP A 169 -16.47 -0.86 -15.66
C ASP A 169 -15.50 0.20 -16.24
N ARG A 170 -14.65 0.81 -15.41
CA ARG A 170 -13.65 1.81 -15.78
C ARG A 170 -12.27 1.39 -15.31
N ILE A 171 -11.25 1.90 -16.01
CA ILE A 171 -9.85 1.67 -15.65
C ILE A 171 -9.49 2.36 -14.32
N ALA A 172 -8.68 1.69 -13.50
CA ALA A 172 -8.00 2.30 -12.36
C ALA A 172 -6.81 3.19 -12.79
N GLY A 173 -6.50 3.27 -14.08
CA GLY A 173 -5.28 3.87 -14.62
C GLY A 173 -4.05 2.96 -14.40
N GLY A 174 -2.87 3.45 -14.76
CA GLY A 174 -1.66 2.63 -14.69
C GLY A 174 -0.35 3.40 -14.87
N SER A 175 0.79 2.76 -14.63
CA SER A 175 0.89 1.32 -14.32
C SER A 175 0.77 0.94 -12.84
N SER A 176 0.51 1.86 -11.91
CA SER A 176 0.28 1.54 -10.48
C SER A 176 -1.22 1.50 -10.12
N GLY A 177 -2.04 0.90 -11.00
CA GLY A 177 -3.49 0.85 -10.85
C GLY A 177 -3.92 0.15 -9.56
N GLY A 178 -3.31 -1.00 -9.23
CA GLY A 178 -3.61 -1.74 -8.00
C GLY A 178 -3.31 -0.93 -6.74
N SER A 179 -2.18 -0.21 -6.72
CA SER A 179 -1.81 0.67 -5.60
C SER A 179 -2.86 1.77 -5.38
N ALA A 180 -3.27 2.47 -6.44
CA ALA A 180 -4.27 3.54 -6.32
C ALA A 180 -5.67 3.00 -5.98
N ALA A 181 -6.06 1.84 -6.55
CA ALA A 181 -7.33 1.20 -6.26
C ALA A 181 -7.42 0.72 -4.80
N ALA A 182 -6.34 0.14 -4.25
CA ALA A 182 -6.28 -0.25 -2.84
C ALA A 182 -6.48 0.95 -1.90
N LEU A 183 -5.84 2.08 -2.19
CA LEU A 183 -6.02 3.33 -1.45
C LEU A 183 -7.46 3.86 -1.55
N ALA A 184 -8.01 3.95 -2.77
CA ALA A 184 -9.37 4.46 -2.99
C ALA A 184 -10.44 3.57 -2.35
N ALA A 185 -10.21 2.25 -2.32
CA ALA A 185 -11.09 1.31 -1.65
C ALA A 185 -10.87 1.25 -0.13
N ARG A 186 -9.93 2.03 0.42
CA ARG A 186 -9.55 2.06 1.84
C ARG A 186 -9.03 0.74 2.39
N MET A 187 -8.38 -0.06 1.54
CA MET A 187 -7.78 -1.35 1.91
C MET A 187 -6.46 -1.19 2.66
N THR A 188 -5.82 -0.03 2.53
CA THR A 188 -4.57 0.33 3.19
C THR A 188 -4.44 1.84 3.28
N PRO A 189 -3.84 2.41 4.34
CA PRO A 189 -3.64 3.84 4.47
C PRO A 189 -2.54 4.40 3.55
N ALA A 190 -1.62 3.56 3.04
CA ALA A 190 -0.53 3.98 2.16
C ALA A 190 -0.04 2.82 1.27
N SER A 191 0.53 3.16 0.11
CA SER A 191 1.12 2.18 -0.80
C SER A 191 2.30 2.76 -1.57
N LEU A 192 3.24 1.91 -1.99
CA LEU A 192 4.32 2.29 -2.89
C LEU A 192 4.00 1.86 -4.33
N GLY A 193 4.45 2.67 -5.29
CA GLY A 193 4.41 2.38 -6.72
C GLY A 193 5.52 3.12 -7.47
N SER A 194 5.60 2.94 -8.79
CA SER A 194 6.63 3.55 -9.65
C SER A 194 6.02 4.52 -10.66
N ASP A 195 6.79 5.52 -11.10
CA ASP A 195 6.33 6.55 -12.05
C ASP A 195 7.39 6.87 -13.09
N THR A 196 7.39 6.10 -14.18
CA THR A 196 8.24 6.34 -15.36
C THR A 196 7.73 7.52 -16.19
N CYS A 197 6.43 7.57 -16.47
CA CYS A 197 5.80 8.64 -17.27
C CYS A 197 4.37 8.93 -16.80
N GLY A 198 4.16 8.97 -15.49
CA GLY A 198 2.85 9.18 -14.87
C GLY A 198 2.31 7.94 -14.16
N SER A 199 3.08 6.87 -14.05
CA SER A 199 2.57 5.59 -13.54
C SER A 199 2.13 5.59 -12.07
N LEU A 200 2.42 6.65 -11.28
CA LEU A 200 1.76 6.93 -10.00
C LEU A 200 0.64 7.96 -10.16
N ARG A 201 0.89 9.04 -10.89
CA ARG A 201 0.01 10.21 -10.99
C ARG A 201 -1.28 9.93 -11.78
N ILE A 202 -1.19 9.18 -12.88
CA ILE A 202 -2.33 8.76 -13.72
C ILE A 202 -3.33 7.94 -12.90
N PRO A 203 -2.95 6.80 -12.28
CA PRO A 203 -3.91 6.00 -11.52
C PRO A 203 -4.43 6.75 -10.28
N SER A 204 -3.63 7.63 -9.68
CA SER A 204 -4.10 8.48 -8.59
C SER A 204 -5.20 9.45 -9.03
N ALA A 205 -5.05 10.05 -10.22
CA ALA A 205 -6.08 10.89 -10.80
C ALA A 205 -7.35 10.09 -11.15
N CYS A 206 -7.22 8.88 -11.69
CA CYS A 206 -8.34 7.99 -12.01
C CYS A 206 -9.10 7.51 -10.77
N CYS A 207 -8.39 7.18 -9.69
CA CYS A 207 -8.96 6.62 -8.46
C CYS A 207 -9.26 7.68 -7.38
N GLY A 208 -8.99 8.96 -7.64
CA GLY A 208 -9.25 10.03 -6.68
C GLY A 208 -8.36 9.96 -5.43
N THR A 209 -7.10 9.56 -5.58
CA THR A 209 -6.11 9.48 -4.50
C THR A 209 -4.97 10.47 -4.70
N CYS A 210 -4.08 10.58 -3.71
CA CYS A 210 -2.90 11.44 -3.78
C CYS A 210 -1.64 10.61 -4.04
N ALA A 211 -0.75 11.10 -4.90
CA ALA A 211 0.58 10.53 -5.10
C ALA A 211 1.66 11.59 -5.22
N ILE A 212 2.87 11.21 -4.81
CA ILE A 212 4.07 12.03 -4.93
C ILE A 212 5.05 11.26 -5.80
N LYS A 213 5.42 11.85 -6.94
CA LYS A 213 6.60 11.44 -7.69
C LYS A 213 7.79 12.26 -7.19
N PRO A 214 8.75 11.67 -6.47
CA PRO A 214 9.91 12.41 -6.00
C PRO A 214 10.82 12.83 -7.16
N THR A 215 11.80 13.69 -6.86
CA THR A 215 12.91 13.99 -7.75
C THR A 215 13.63 12.70 -8.13
N HIS A 216 13.99 12.53 -9.40
CA HIS A 216 14.76 11.39 -9.88
C HIS A 216 16.04 11.20 -9.05
N GLY A 217 16.36 9.94 -8.72
CA GLY A 217 17.50 9.59 -7.85
C GLY A 217 17.28 9.78 -6.34
N ARG A 218 16.13 10.32 -5.89
CA ARG A 218 15.83 10.44 -4.45
C ARG A 218 15.63 9.09 -3.76
N ILE A 219 15.01 8.14 -4.46
CA ILE A 219 14.75 6.78 -3.97
C ILE A 219 15.55 5.83 -4.86
N SER A 220 16.24 4.86 -4.25
CA SER A 220 17.01 3.87 -5.00
C SER A 220 16.08 2.96 -5.82
N LEU A 221 16.47 2.69 -7.07
CA LEU A 221 15.79 1.74 -7.95
C LEU A 221 16.33 0.31 -7.79
N GLN A 222 17.31 0.07 -6.92
CA GLN A 222 17.83 -1.27 -6.67
C GLN A 222 16.72 -2.19 -6.13
N GLY A 223 16.61 -3.40 -6.69
CA GLY A 223 15.55 -4.33 -6.31
C GLY A 223 14.16 -3.90 -6.78
N ILE A 224 14.06 -2.91 -7.68
CA ILE A 224 12.83 -2.58 -8.40
C ILE A 224 12.92 -3.15 -9.81
N VAL A 225 11.89 -3.83 -10.30
CA VAL A 225 11.83 -4.28 -11.70
C VAL A 225 11.81 -3.03 -12.60
N PRO A 226 12.83 -2.81 -13.46
CA PRO A 226 12.96 -1.56 -14.21
C PRO A 226 12.06 -1.54 -15.44
N LEU A 227 11.66 -0.33 -15.86
CA LEU A 227 11.10 -0.07 -17.19
C LEU A 227 12.04 0.84 -17.99
N ALA A 228 12.34 2.02 -17.46
CA ALA A 228 13.27 2.98 -18.02
C ALA A 228 14.02 3.72 -16.90
N PRO A 229 15.18 3.21 -16.43
CA PRO A 229 15.87 3.71 -15.23
C PRO A 229 16.25 5.20 -15.23
N SER A 230 16.32 5.85 -16.40
CA SER A 230 16.55 7.30 -16.52
C SER A 230 15.30 8.13 -16.20
N LEU A 231 14.14 7.50 -16.04
CA LEU A 231 12.83 8.11 -15.79
C LEU A 231 12.12 7.55 -14.56
N ASP A 232 12.29 6.25 -14.30
CA ASP A 232 11.66 5.48 -13.20
C ASP A 232 11.79 6.14 -11.80
#